data_AF-A0A1H3VCW9-F1
#
_entry.id   AF-A0A1H3VCW9-F1
#
_cell.length_a   1.000
_cell.length_b   1.000
_cell.length_c   1.000
_cell.angle_alpha   90.00
_cell.angle_beta   90.00
_cell.angle_gamma   90.00
#
_symmetry.space_group_name_H-M   'P 1'
#
loop_
_entity.id
_entity.type
_entity.pdbx_description
1 polymer ?
#
loop_
_entity_poly.entity_id
_entity_poly.type
_entity_poly.pdbx_seq_one_letter_code
_entity_poly.pdbx_strand_id
1 'polypeptide(L)'
;MNKSRRKHSAAFKAEVALAAIKERETLSELSARYGIHPTVISTWKNEFLKRSEELFSKHGPKSEADFEKERRDLYAKIGELEMQ
;
A
#
# COMPACT_ATOMS: atom_id res chain seq x y z
N MET A 1 26.79 -7.66 6.89
CA MET A 1 26.00 -8.74 6.26
C MET A 1 24.58 -8.22 6.00
N ASN A 2 24.25 -7.88 4.75
CA ASN A 2 22.92 -7.37 4.39
C ASN A 2 21.88 -8.50 4.50
N LYS A 3 21.21 -8.60 5.66
CA LYS A 3 20.09 -9.51 5.85
C LYS A 3 18.96 -9.05 4.93
N SER A 4 18.78 -9.75 3.82
CA SER A 4 17.69 -9.50 2.87
C SER A 4 16.38 -9.36 3.63
N ARG A 5 15.70 -8.22 3.48
CA ARG A 5 14.42 -7.96 4.16
C ARG A 5 13.42 -8.99 3.64
N ARG A 6 12.83 -9.77 4.56
CA ARG A 6 11.72 -10.69 4.23
C ARG A 6 10.61 -9.89 3.55
N LYS A 7 10.28 -10.28 2.32
CA LYS A 7 9.15 -9.71 1.58
C LYS A 7 7.89 -10.47 2.00
N HIS A 8 6.85 -9.74 2.39
CA HIS A 8 5.53 -10.29 2.71
C HIS A 8 4.55 -9.96 1.59
N SER A 9 3.69 -10.91 1.24
CA SER A 9 2.65 -10.70 0.22
C SER A 9 1.62 -9.68 0.69
N ALA A 10 0.95 -9.00 -0.25
CA ALA A 10 -0.11 -8.04 0.06
C ALA A 10 -1.24 -8.69 0.88
N ALA A 11 -1.64 -9.91 0.51
CA ALA A 11 -2.65 -10.69 1.24
C ALA A 11 -2.24 -10.94 2.70
N PHE A 12 -0.99 -11.35 2.94
CA PHE A 12 -0.51 -11.60 4.31
C PHE A 12 -0.46 -10.33 5.15
N LYS A 13 -0.02 -9.21 4.57
CA LYS A 13 -0.04 -7.91 5.27
C LYS A 13 -1.47 -7.50 5.64
N ALA A 14 -2.42 -7.69 4.74
CA ALA A 14 -3.83 -7.38 4.97
C ALA A 14 -4.42 -8.26 6.09
N GLU A 15 -4.13 -9.57 6.09
CA GLU A 15 -4.57 -10.50 7.14
C GLU A 15 -4.07 -10.07 8.52
N VAL A 16 -2.78 -9.77 8.64
CA VAL A 16 -2.16 -9.33 9.90
C VAL A 16 -2.70 -7.97 10.34
N ALA A 17 -2.88 -7.03 9.41
CA ALA A 17 -3.48 -5.73 9.71
C ALA A 17 -4.93 -5.87 10.22
N LEU A 18 -5.74 -6.73 9.59
CA LEU A 18 -7.10 -7.02 10.03
C LEU A 18 -7.13 -7.65 11.42
N ALA A 19 -6.22 -8.58 11.72
CA ALA A 19 -6.11 -9.17 13.06
C ALA A 19 -5.78 -8.09 14.12
N ALA A 20 -4.88 -7.17 13.80
CA ALA A 20 -4.52 -6.04 14.68
C ALA A 20 -5.62 -4.97 14.82
N ILE A 21 -6.49 -4.82 13.82
CA ILE A 21 -7.67 -3.92 13.88
C ILE A 21 -8.78 -4.54 14.72
N LYS A 22 -8.95 -5.87 14.69
CA LYS A 22 -9.96 -6.58 15.49
C LYS A 22 -9.69 -6.54 17.00
N GLU A 23 -8.45 -6.25 17.41
CA GLU A 23 -8.03 -6.08 18.81
C GLU A 23 -8.40 -7.25 19.75
N ARG A 24 -8.55 -8.46 19.19
CA ARG A 24 -8.82 -9.69 19.96
C ARG A 24 -7.57 -10.26 20.62
N GLU A 25 -6.41 -9.93 20.07
CA GLU A 25 -5.08 -10.34 20.52
C GLU A 25 -4.23 -9.07 20.64
N THR A 26 -3.36 -9.03 21.64
CA THR A 26 -2.36 -7.97 21.81
C THR A 26 -1.34 -8.03 20.66
N LEU A 27 -0.62 -6.92 20.43
CA LEU A 27 0.45 -6.88 19.43
C LEU A 27 1.57 -7.90 19.73
N SER A 28 1.77 -8.25 21.00
CA SER A 28 2.76 -9.26 21.42
C SER A 28 2.33 -10.67 21.00
N GLU A 29 1.06 -11.00 21.22
CA GLU A 29 0.47 -12.29 20.82
C GLU A 29 0.44 -12.42 19.29
N LEU A 30 0.03 -11.37 18.57
CA LEU A 30 0.10 -11.32 17.11
C LEU A 30 1.54 -11.47 16.60
N SER A 31 2.50 -10.85 17.29
CA SER A 31 3.92 -11.00 16.95
C SER A 31 4.39 -12.44 17.10
N ALA A 32 4.01 -13.12 18.18
CA ALA A 32 4.33 -14.52 18.39
C ALA A 32 3.66 -15.42 17.33
N ARG A 33 2.40 -15.17 17.02
CA ARG A 33 1.59 -15.96 16.08
C ARG A 33 2.08 -15.84 14.63
N TYR A 34 2.34 -14.62 14.15
CA TYR A 34 2.70 -14.37 12.76
C TYR A 34 4.22 -14.25 12.54
N GLY A 35 5.02 -14.22 13.61
CA GLY A 35 6.48 -14.02 13.54
C GLY A 35 6.87 -12.63 13.03
N ILE A 36 6.03 -11.63 13.27
CA ILE A 36 6.20 -10.25 12.80
C ILE A 36 6.39 -9.33 13.99
N HIS A 37 7.42 -8.48 13.96
CA HIS A 37 7.69 -7.55 15.05
C HIS A 37 6.49 -6.61 15.33
N PRO A 38 6.13 -6.31 16.59
CA PRO A 38 4.96 -5.49 16.94
C PRO A 38 4.89 -4.15 16.21
N THR A 39 6.03 -3.46 16.06
CA THR A 39 6.11 -2.19 15.30
C THR A 39 5.66 -2.33 13.84
N VAL A 40 6.01 -3.44 13.19
CA VAL A 40 5.64 -3.71 11.79
C VAL A 40 4.14 -3.97 11.68
N ILE A 41 3.57 -4.71 12.65
CA ILE A 41 2.13 -4.93 12.75
C ILE A 41 1.40 -3.59 12.88
N SER A 42 1.86 -2.70 13.77
CA SER A 42 1.31 -1.36 13.91
C SER A 42 1.41 -0.52 12.63
N THR A 43 2.53 -0.62 11.90
CA THR A 43 2.68 0.04 10.60
C THR A 43 1.62 -0.46 9.60
N TRP A 44 1.44 -1.78 9.48
CA TRP A 44 0.46 -2.34 8.54
C TRP A 44 -0.99 -2.03 8.94
N LYS A 45 -1.31 -2.03 10.24
CA LYS A 45 -2.61 -1.56 10.75
C LYS A 45 -2.90 -0.12 10.28
N ASN A 46 -1.94 0.79 10.48
CA ASN A 46 -2.09 2.19 10.08
C ASN A 46 -2.15 2.37 8.56
N GLU A 47 -1.34 1.65 7.80
CA GLU A 47 -1.35 1.68 6.32
C GLU A 47 -2.69 1.20 5.78
N PHE A 48 -3.23 0.10 6.33
CA PHE A 48 -4.52 -0.43 5.94
C PHE A 48 -5.64 0.57 6.22
N LEU A 49 -5.69 1.17 7.43
CA LEU A 49 -6.72 2.15 7.78
C LEU A 49 -6.68 3.36 6.84
N LYS A 50 -5.49 3.92 6.55
CA LYS A 50 -5.33 5.07 5.67
C LYS A 50 -5.78 4.81 4.24
N ARG A 51 -5.44 3.63 3.69
CA ARG A 51 -5.74 3.28 2.29
C ARG A 51 -7.09 2.57 2.12
N SER A 52 -7.75 2.19 3.21
CA SER A 52 -9.03 1.47 3.13
C SER A 52 -10.13 2.29 2.44
N GLU A 53 -10.11 3.62 2.58
CA GLU A 53 -11.04 4.53 1.90
C GLU A 53 -10.88 4.47 0.37
N GLU A 54 -9.65 4.36 -0.13
CA GLU A 54 -9.33 4.26 -1.57
C GLU A 54 -9.94 3.02 -2.22
N LEU A 55 -10.27 1.98 -1.44
CA LEU A 55 -10.94 0.78 -1.96
C LEU A 55 -12.42 1.01 -2.26
N PHE A 56 -13.03 2.01 -1.62
CA PHE A 56 -14.46 2.34 -1.78
C PHE A 56 -14.69 3.60 -2.60
N SER A 57 -13.64 4.35 -2.96
CA SER A 57 -13.77 5.47 -3.88
C SER A 57 -14.20 4.98 -5.27
N LYS A 58 -15.18 5.67 -5.87
CA LYS A 58 -15.73 5.38 -7.22
C LYS A 58 -14.67 5.36 -8.33
N HIS A 59 -13.51 5.94 -8.04
CA HIS A 59 -12.31 5.83 -8.85
C HIS A 59 -11.36 4.92 -8.05
N GLY A 60 -11.13 3.72 -8.56
CA GLY A 60 -10.03 2.89 -8.06
C GLY A 60 -8.68 3.58 -8.33
N PRO A 61 -7.55 2.98 -7.92
CA PRO A 61 -6.25 3.47 -8.32
C PRO A 61 -6.22 3.72 -9.83
N LYS A 62 -5.63 4.84 -10.27
CA LYS A 62 -5.48 5.21 -11.69
C LYS A 62 -5.09 3.96 -12.47
N SER A 63 -5.88 3.64 -13.50
CA SER A 63 -5.58 2.51 -14.36
C SER A 63 -4.34 2.81 -15.20
N GLU A 64 -3.72 1.76 -15.74
CA GLU A 64 -2.64 1.92 -16.72
C GLU A 64 -3.08 2.85 -17.87
N ALA A 65 -4.34 2.76 -18.29
CA ALA A 65 -4.92 3.60 -19.33
C ALA A 65 -5.01 5.09 -18.91
N ASP A 66 -5.30 5.37 -17.64
CA ASP A 66 -5.31 6.73 -17.11
C ASP A 66 -3.89 7.32 -17.11
N PHE A 67 -2.90 6.51 -16.73
CA PHE A 67 -1.48 6.91 -16.78
C PHE A 67 -0.98 7.11 -18.21
N GLU A 68 -1.37 6.27 -19.16
CA GLU A 68 -1.02 6.44 -20.59
C GLU A 68 -1.68 7.67 -21.21
N LYS A 69 -2.88 8.03 -20.77
CA LYS A 69 -3.54 9.28 -21.18
C LYS A 69 -2.79 10.48 -20.63
N GLU A 70 -2.51 10.51 -19.33
CA GLU A 70 -1.77 11.59 -18.67
C GLU A 70 -0.36 11.77 -19.28
N ARG A 71 0.32 10.67 -19.61
CA ARG A 71 1.63 10.70 -20.25
C ARG A 71 1.57 11.30 -21.66
N ARG A 72 0.56 10.94 -22.46
CA ARG A 72 0.34 11.56 -23.78
C ARG A 72 0.05 13.05 -23.67
N ASP A 73 -0.81 13.43 -22.74
CA ASP A 73 -1.15 14.84 -22.51
C ASP A 73 0.10 15.65 -22.11
N LEU A 74 0.96 15.08 -21.24
CA LEU A 74 2.24 15.68 -20.85
C LEU A 74 3.23 15.79 -22.03
N TYR A 75 3.37 14.74 -22.84
CA TYR A 75 4.25 14.79 -24.02
C TYR A 75 3.78 15.79 -25.07
N ALA A 76 2.48 15.90 -25.30
CA ALA A 76 1.93 16.94 -26.19
C ALA A 76 2.25 18.34 -25.66
N LYS A 77 2.14 18.56 -24.34
CA LYS A 77 2.48 19.84 -23.69
C LYS A 77 3.94 20.22 -23.86
N ILE A 78 4.85 19.25 -23.76
CA ILE A 78 6.29 19.46 -23.97
C ILE A 78 6.55 19.86 -25.43
N GLY A 79 5.95 19.16 -26.40
CA GLY A 79 6.10 19.51 -27.81
C GLY A 79 5.55 20.91 -28.18
N GLU A 80 4.45 21.33 -27.55
CA GLU A 80 3.93 22.71 -27.69
C GLU A 80 4.92 23.75 -27.14
N LEU A 81 5.57 23.47 -26.01
CA LEU A 81 6.54 24.37 -25.37
C LEU A 81 7.89 24.41 -26.10
N GLU A 82 8.34 23.32 -26.70
CA GLU A 82 9.58 23.28 -27.50
C GLU A 82 9.44 23.99 -28.85
N MET A 83 8.23 24.17 -29.36
CA MET A 83 7.95 24.90 -30.60
C MET A 83 7.70 26.41 -30.40
N GLN A 84 7.79 26.92 -29.17
CA GLN A 84 7.72 28.36 -28.84
C GLN A 84 9.09 29.05 -28.84
#